data_AF-W5M6K4-F1
#
_entry.id   AF-W5M6K4-F1
#
_cell.length_a   1.000
_cell.length_b   1.000
_cell.length_c   1.000
_cell.angle_alpha   90.00
_cell.angle_beta   90.00
_cell.angle_gamma   90.00
#
_symmetry.space_group_name_H-M   'P 1'
#
loop_
_entity.id
_entity.type
_entity.pdbx_description
1 polymer ?
#
loop_
_entity_poly.entity_id
_entity_poly.type
_entity_poly.pdbx_seq_one_letter_code
_entity_poly.pdbx_strand_id
1 'polypeptide(L)'
;MERRPTWLESSLDRSTRLGREVLARAQRRHIEWPRLRPSRQLRLKEDSPSGKEEAGEEEQRHTKLDDAFETIMEFMAHTTHQCKYFYRSVSAAESSQTEVNHVHRYHAQRNSASKARDSSRQEQRSSEDFHIEVAPGTYAITAGAQDTEKQTRLVQIGAGESVNLTFTL
;
A
#
# COMPACT_ATOMS: atom_id res chain seq x y z
N MET A 1 -21.00 50.63 1.82
CA MET A 1 -20.53 49.97 0.58
C MET A 1 -19.71 48.75 0.98
N GLU A 2 -20.31 47.56 0.95
CA GLU A 2 -19.60 46.31 1.21
C GLU A 2 -18.78 45.95 -0.04
N ARG A 3 -17.45 45.85 0.09
CA ARG A 3 -16.60 45.35 -0.99
C ARG A 3 -16.82 43.85 -1.09
N ARG A 4 -17.26 43.37 -2.25
CA ARG A 4 -17.30 41.94 -2.54
C ARG A 4 -15.85 41.42 -2.59
N PRO A 5 -15.48 40.42 -1.78
CA PRO A 5 -14.14 39.89 -1.81
C PRO A 5 -13.87 39.29 -3.19
N THR A 6 -12.67 39.54 -3.71
CA THR A 6 -12.29 39.00 -5.02
C THR A 6 -12.17 37.47 -4.95
N TRP A 7 -12.23 36.81 -6.11
CA TRP A 7 -12.01 35.35 -6.18
C TRP A 7 -10.69 34.93 -5.52
N LEU A 8 -9.64 35.74 -5.71
CA LEU A 8 -8.32 35.53 -5.11
C LEU A 8 -8.40 35.56 -3.57
N GLU A 9 -9.08 36.55 -3.02
CA GLU A 9 -9.25 36.73 -1.57
C GLU A 9 -10.05 35.57 -0.95
N SER A 10 -11.12 35.13 -1.63
CA SER A 10 -11.89 33.96 -1.22
C SER A 10 -11.09 32.65 -1.33
N SER A 11 -10.17 32.55 -2.28
CA SER A 11 -9.27 31.41 -2.41
C SER A 11 -8.23 31.41 -1.29
N LEU A 12 -7.66 32.57 -0.97
CA LEU A 12 -6.70 32.72 0.13
C LEU A 12 -7.35 32.39 1.46
N ASP A 13 -8.54 32.90 1.76
CA ASP A 13 -9.25 32.64 3.01
C ASP A 13 -9.61 31.15 3.21
N ARG A 14 -10.00 30.47 2.13
CA ARG A 14 -10.22 29.01 2.17
C ARG A 14 -8.94 28.26 2.49
N SER A 15 -7.82 28.62 1.85
CA SER A 15 -6.53 27.98 2.08
C SER A 15 -6.01 28.23 3.49
N THR A 16 -6.17 29.44 4.04
CA THR A 16 -5.77 29.73 5.42
C THR A 16 -6.62 28.95 6.42
N ARG A 17 -7.93 28.84 6.21
CA ARG A 17 -8.82 28.04 7.07
C ARG A 17 -8.43 26.57 7.07
N LEU A 18 -8.24 25.97 5.89
CA LEU A 18 -7.80 24.59 5.75
C LEU A 18 -6.42 24.37 6.40
N GLY A 19 -5.48 25.29 6.20
CA GLY A 19 -4.16 25.24 6.84
C GLY A 19 -4.25 25.21 8.37
N ARG A 20 -5.14 26.02 8.96
CA ARG A 20 -5.38 26.03 10.42
C ARG A 20 -6.01 24.72 10.91
N GLU A 21 -6.96 24.16 10.18
CA GLU A 21 -7.58 22.88 10.53
C GLU A 21 -6.57 21.72 10.48
N VAL A 22 -5.70 21.73 9.47
CA VAL A 22 -4.61 20.75 9.33
C VAL A 22 -3.63 20.89 10.49
N LEU A 23 -3.20 22.11 10.82
CA LEU A 23 -2.32 22.37 11.96
C LEU A 23 -2.95 21.88 13.27
N ALA A 24 -4.21 22.23 13.56
CA ALA A 24 -4.90 21.80 14.76
C ALA A 24 -5.01 20.26 14.84
N ARG A 25 -5.26 19.60 13.70
CA ARG A 25 -5.30 18.13 13.62
C ARG A 25 -3.91 17.51 13.83
N ALA A 26 -2.85 18.14 13.32
CA ALA A 26 -1.48 17.69 13.54
C ALA A 26 -1.06 17.86 15.00
N GLN A 27 -1.39 19.00 15.63
CA GLN A 27 -1.12 19.25 17.05
C GLN A 27 -1.82 18.24 17.97
N ARG A 28 -3.08 17.88 17.68
CA ARG A 28 -3.78 16.81 18.42
C ARG A 28 -3.13 15.43 18.27
N ARG A 29 -2.36 15.22 17.20
CA ARG A 29 -1.62 13.99 16.93
C ARG A 29 -0.14 14.12 17.28
N HIS A 30 0.27 15.20 17.94
CA HIS A 30 1.65 15.37 18.37
C HIS A 30 1.94 14.29 19.42
N ILE A 31 2.83 13.36 19.07
CA ILE A 31 3.32 12.31 19.94
C ILE A 31 4.69 12.75 20.43
N GLU A 32 4.83 12.96 21.73
CA GLU A 32 6.16 13.05 22.34
C GLU A 32 6.76 11.65 22.36
N TRP A 33 7.60 11.37 21.38
CA TRP A 33 8.36 10.14 21.36
C TRP A 33 9.28 10.11 22.59
N PRO A 34 9.25 9.03 23.39
CA PRO A 34 10.22 8.87 24.46
C PRO A 34 11.61 9.00 23.86
N ARG A 35 12.40 9.97 24.35
CA ARG A 35 13.82 10.04 23.99
C ARG A 35 14.41 8.69 24.36
N LEU A 36 14.84 7.93 23.35
CA LEU A 36 15.52 6.65 23.55
C LEU A 36 16.68 6.92 24.50
N ARG A 37 16.50 6.56 25.77
CA ARG A 37 17.62 6.45 26.68
C ARG A 37 18.36 5.20 26.23
N PRO A 38 19.64 5.30 25.81
CA PRO A 38 20.44 4.12 25.65
C PRO A 38 20.39 3.39 27.00
N SER A 39 19.76 2.22 27.03
CA SER A 39 19.61 1.44 28.24
C SER A 39 21.01 1.01 28.67
N ARG A 40 21.59 1.80 29.59
CA ARG A 40 22.92 1.58 30.16
C ARG A 40 22.80 0.48 31.21
N GLN A 41 22.48 -0.73 30.78
CA GLN A 41 22.54 -1.93 31.61
C GLN A 41 23.21 -3.08 30.83
N LEU A 42 24.35 -2.75 30.23
CA LEU A 42 25.53 -3.62 30.29
C LEU A 42 25.91 -3.73 31.77
N ARG A 43 25.47 -4.80 32.44
CA ARG A 43 26.15 -5.35 33.61
C ARG A 43 26.54 -6.78 33.25
N LEU A 44 27.62 -6.86 32.48
CA LEU A 44 28.58 -7.95 32.58
C LEU A 44 28.86 -8.15 34.07
N LYS A 45 28.53 -9.33 34.59
CA LYS A 45 28.99 -9.79 35.90
C LYS A 45 29.59 -11.17 35.71
N GLU A 46 30.83 -11.18 35.24
CA GLU A 46 31.75 -12.29 35.47
C GLU A 46 32.16 -12.22 36.95
N ASP A 47 31.71 -13.19 37.76
CA ASP A 47 32.57 -14.16 38.46
C ASP A 47 31.78 -14.99 39.50
N SER A 48 32.01 -16.30 39.41
CA SER A 48 31.44 -17.52 40.06
C SER A 48 31.47 -17.61 41.61
N PRO A 49 31.13 -18.75 42.26
CA PRO A 49 30.01 -19.70 42.11
C PRO A 49 29.32 -20.01 43.47
N SER A 50 28.22 -20.79 43.45
CA SER A 50 27.66 -21.64 44.54
C SER A 50 26.26 -21.25 44.99
N GLY A 51 25.32 -22.16 44.77
CA GLY A 51 23.96 -22.10 45.29
C GLY A 51 22.98 -22.77 44.35
N LYS A 52 22.72 -24.06 44.60
CA LYS A 52 21.62 -24.81 43.99
C LYS A 52 20.32 -24.08 44.30
N GLU A 53 19.41 -23.97 43.32
CA GLU A 53 17.99 -24.34 43.45
C GLU A 53 17.14 -23.78 42.29
N GLU A 54 16.31 -24.69 41.76
CA GLU A 54 15.09 -24.47 40.98
C GLU A 54 15.23 -23.85 39.58
N ALA A 55 15.11 -24.72 38.57
CA ALA A 55 14.85 -24.36 37.18
C ALA A 55 13.47 -23.69 37.05
N GLY A 56 13.42 -22.39 37.33
CA GLY A 56 12.35 -21.51 36.89
C GLY A 56 12.59 -21.11 35.44
N GLU A 57 11.87 -21.74 34.52
CA GLU A 57 11.74 -21.30 33.13
C GLU A 57 10.93 -20.00 33.04
N GLU A 58 11.41 -18.91 33.65
CA GLU A 58 11.04 -17.57 33.19
C GLU A 58 12.05 -17.15 32.11
N GLU A 59 11.97 -17.90 31.01
CA GLU A 59 12.46 -17.43 29.73
C GLU A 59 11.75 -16.11 29.48
N GLN A 60 12.50 -15.02 29.54
CA GLN A 60 12.12 -13.73 29.00
C GLN A 60 11.75 -13.97 27.53
N ARG A 61 10.48 -14.31 27.31
CA ARG A 61 9.85 -14.48 26.01
C ARG A 61 9.76 -13.10 25.39
N HIS A 62 10.90 -12.60 24.95
CA HIS A 62 10.95 -11.60 23.93
C HIS A 62 10.32 -12.29 22.72
N THR A 63 9.02 -12.12 22.55
CA THR A 63 8.36 -12.42 21.28
C THR A 63 9.21 -11.72 20.25
N LYS A 64 9.76 -12.49 19.32
CA LYS A 64 10.57 -11.92 18.26
C LYS A 64 9.69 -10.87 17.58
N LEU A 65 10.29 -9.81 17.07
CA LEU A 65 9.57 -8.77 16.33
C LEU A 65 8.62 -9.38 15.27
N ASP A 66 9.04 -10.50 14.68
CA ASP A 66 8.26 -11.31 13.75
C ASP A 66 6.98 -11.88 14.39
N ASP A 67 7.01 -12.41 15.62
CA ASP A 67 5.83 -12.92 16.35
C ASP A 67 4.81 -11.79 16.61
N ALA A 68 5.30 -10.56 16.87
CA ALA A 68 4.43 -9.40 17.03
C ALA A 68 3.74 -9.00 15.72
N PHE A 69 4.48 -9.05 14.60
CA PHE A 69 3.88 -8.85 13.27
C PHE A 69 2.91 -9.97 12.91
N GLU A 70 3.22 -11.21 13.24
CA GLU A 70 2.33 -12.35 13.03
C GLU A 70 1.02 -12.18 13.79
N THR A 71 1.09 -11.77 15.06
CA THR A 71 -0.10 -11.47 15.88
C THR A 71 -0.96 -10.36 15.25
N ILE A 72 -0.33 -9.29 14.74
CA ILE A 72 -1.05 -8.20 14.07
C ILE A 72 -1.70 -8.70 12.78
N MET A 73 -0.97 -9.48 11.97
CA MET A 73 -1.49 -10.05 10.72
C MET A 73 -2.67 -10.97 10.97
N GLU A 74 -2.60 -11.82 12.00
CA GLU A 74 -3.69 -12.70 12.42
C GLU A 74 -4.93 -11.89 12.81
N PHE A 75 -4.74 -10.84 13.63
CA PHE A 75 -5.84 -9.97 14.03
C PHE A 75 -6.46 -9.23 12.83
N MET A 76 -5.65 -8.74 11.89
CA MET A 76 -6.12 -8.11 10.66
C MET A 76 -6.90 -9.09 9.77
N ALA A 77 -6.42 -10.33 9.65
CA ALA A 77 -7.10 -11.37 8.90
C ALA A 77 -8.44 -11.75 9.55
N HIS A 78 -8.44 -11.94 10.87
CA HIS A 78 -9.63 -12.27 11.65
C HIS A 78 -10.69 -11.16 11.53
N THR A 79 -10.32 -9.90 11.76
CA THR A 79 -11.25 -8.77 11.65
C THR A 79 -11.79 -8.59 10.23
N THR A 80 -10.97 -8.77 9.20
CA THR A 80 -11.41 -8.77 7.79
C THR A 80 -12.41 -9.88 7.51
N HIS A 81 -12.18 -11.07 8.07
CA HIS A 81 -13.09 -12.20 7.92
C HIS A 81 -14.45 -11.96 8.60
N GLN A 82 -14.44 -11.45 9.83
CA GLN A 82 -15.65 -11.10 10.57
C GLN A 82 -16.48 -10.04 9.83
N CYS A 83 -15.81 -9.02 9.29
CA CYS A 83 -16.45 -7.98 8.49
C CYS A 83 -17.16 -8.57 7.25
N LYS A 84 -16.47 -9.48 6.53
CA LYS A 84 -17.05 -10.18 5.39
C LYS A 84 -18.23 -11.06 5.78
N TYR A 85 -18.18 -11.74 6.93
CA TYR A 85 -19.27 -12.58 7.41
C TYR A 85 -20.51 -11.74 7.76
N PHE A 86 -20.32 -10.67 8.52
CA PHE A 86 -21.38 -9.73 8.86
C PHE A 86 -22.11 -9.21 7.63
N TYR A 87 -21.38 -8.65 6.65
CA TYR A 87 -22.00 -8.10 5.44
C TYR A 87 -22.48 -9.15 4.43
N ARG A 88 -22.14 -10.43 4.60
CA ARG A 88 -22.79 -11.54 3.89
C ARG A 88 -24.13 -11.94 4.51
N SER A 89 -24.25 -11.81 5.82
CA SER A 89 -25.48 -12.16 6.55
C SER A 89 -26.54 -11.05 6.54
N VAL A 90 -26.14 -9.79 6.38
CA VAL A 90 -27.07 -8.64 6.32
C VAL A 90 -27.72 -8.57 4.94
N SER A 91 -29.04 -8.42 4.91
CA SER A 91 -29.79 -8.29 3.66
C SER A 91 -29.59 -6.91 3.02
N ALA A 92 -29.56 -6.83 1.69
CA ALA A 92 -29.38 -5.57 0.95
C ALA A 92 -30.49 -4.53 1.19
N ALA A 93 -31.59 -4.91 1.85
CA ALA A 93 -32.69 -4.02 2.20
C ALA A 93 -32.39 -3.13 3.42
N GLU A 94 -31.41 -3.50 4.25
CA GLU A 94 -31.10 -2.82 5.52
C GLU A 94 -29.75 -2.07 5.48
N SER A 95 -29.02 -2.16 4.36
CA SER A 95 -27.67 -1.60 4.28
C SER A 95 -27.68 -0.08 4.09
N SER A 96 -27.06 0.64 5.01
CA SER A 96 -26.81 2.09 4.88
C SER A 96 -25.85 2.38 3.72
N GLN A 97 -25.94 3.58 3.12
CA GLN A 97 -24.99 4.04 2.10
C GLN A 97 -23.52 3.95 2.58
N THR A 98 -23.28 4.15 3.88
CA THR A 98 -21.95 4.00 4.48
C THR A 98 -21.44 2.57 4.43
N GLU A 99 -22.33 1.60 4.60
CA GLU A 99 -22.02 0.16 4.58
C GLU A 99 -21.81 -0.33 3.15
N VAL A 100 -22.64 0.14 2.22
CA VAL A 100 -22.45 -0.05 0.78
C VAL A 100 -21.06 0.46 0.36
N ASN A 101 -20.71 1.69 0.76
CA ASN A 101 -19.39 2.26 0.48
C ASN A 101 -18.24 1.48 1.12
N HIS A 102 -18.43 0.98 2.35
CA HIS A 102 -17.46 0.12 3.03
C HIS A 102 -17.22 -1.17 2.22
N VAL A 103 -18.29 -1.90 1.89
CA VAL A 103 -18.23 -3.14 1.11
C VAL A 103 -17.56 -2.88 -0.24
N HIS A 104 -17.90 -1.78 -0.92
CA HIS A 104 -17.24 -1.43 -2.17
C HIS A 104 -15.74 -1.14 -2.02
N ARG A 105 -15.32 -0.50 -0.93
CA ARG A 105 -13.92 -0.11 -0.74
C ARG A 105 -13.02 -1.27 -0.30
N TYR A 106 -13.55 -2.17 0.52
CA TYR A 106 -12.76 -3.20 1.20
C TYR A 106 -13.09 -4.63 0.73
N HIS A 107 -14.23 -4.82 0.07
CA HIS A 107 -14.72 -6.14 -0.35
C HIS A 107 -15.16 -6.23 -1.82
N ALA A 108 -15.26 -5.10 -2.57
CA ALA A 108 -15.86 -5.06 -3.92
C ALA A 108 -15.36 -6.17 -4.85
N GLN A 109 -14.05 -6.44 -4.86
CA GLN A 109 -13.52 -7.49 -5.70
C GLN A 109 -12.04 -7.72 -5.37
N ARG A 110 -11.74 -8.74 -4.55
CA ARG A 110 -10.43 -9.41 -4.66
C ARG A 110 -10.34 -10.26 -5.92
N ASN A 111 -11.42 -10.48 -6.66
CA ASN A 111 -11.35 -11.26 -7.91
C ASN A 111 -10.89 -10.45 -9.14
N SER A 112 -10.64 -9.14 -9.02
CA SER A 112 -9.97 -8.33 -10.06
C SER A 112 -8.53 -7.98 -9.66
N ALA A 113 -8.23 -7.95 -8.36
CA ALA A 113 -6.86 -7.74 -7.86
C ALA A 113 -6.05 -9.05 -7.71
N SER A 114 -6.70 -10.23 -7.65
CA SER A 114 -6.02 -11.54 -7.61
C SER A 114 -5.74 -12.12 -9.00
N LYS A 115 -6.06 -11.40 -10.09
CA LYS A 115 -5.48 -11.65 -11.42
C LYS A 115 -4.36 -10.66 -11.79
N ALA A 116 -4.00 -9.74 -10.89
CA ALA A 116 -3.03 -8.68 -11.19
C ALA A 116 -1.82 -8.62 -10.23
N ARG A 117 -1.72 -9.49 -9.21
CA ARG A 117 -0.58 -9.47 -8.27
C ARG A 117 0.04 -10.82 -7.93
N ASP A 118 -0.21 -11.85 -8.73
CA ASP A 118 0.57 -13.08 -8.68
C ASP A 118 0.77 -13.66 -10.08
N SER A 119 1.57 -12.95 -10.88
CA SER A 119 2.15 -13.48 -12.13
C SER A 119 3.62 -13.11 -12.28
N SER A 120 4.30 -12.68 -11.20
CA SER A 120 5.74 -12.37 -11.24
C SER A 120 6.64 -13.57 -10.91
N ARG A 121 6.08 -14.77 -10.73
CA ARG A 121 6.86 -15.99 -10.49
C ARG A 121 6.37 -17.23 -11.23
N GLN A 122 5.69 -17.05 -12.35
CA GLN A 122 5.47 -18.17 -13.25
C GLN A 122 5.70 -17.72 -14.68
N GLU A 123 6.89 -18.10 -15.15
CA GLU A 123 7.25 -18.50 -16.50
C GLU A 123 6.04 -19.01 -17.33
N GLN A 124 5.17 -18.11 -17.74
CA GLN A 124 4.18 -18.34 -18.78
C GLN A 124 4.50 -17.31 -19.86
N ARG A 125 5.50 -17.68 -20.67
CA ARG A 125 5.65 -17.19 -22.03
C ARG A 125 4.39 -17.59 -22.82
N SER A 126 3.26 -16.93 -22.61
CA SER A 126 2.21 -16.94 -23.61
C SER A 126 2.63 -15.94 -24.68
N SER A 127 2.69 -16.41 -25.93
CA SER A 127 3.02 -15.63 -27.11
C SER A 127 1.83 -14.72 -27.47
N GLU A 128 1.45 -13.84 -26.56
CA GLU A 128 0.34 -12.91 -26.75
C GLU A 128 0.89 -11.58 -27.30
N ASP A 129 0.34 -11.16 -28.44
CA ASP A 129 0.68 -9.89 -29.06
C ASP A 129 0.14 -8.73 -28.21
N PHE A 130 0.91 -7.64 -28.12
CA PHE A 130 0.52 -6.43 -27.41
C PHE A 130 -0.08 -5.41 -28.38
N HIS A 131 -1.27 -4.88 -28.06
CA HIS A 131 -1.88 -3.76 -28.78
C HIS A 131 -1.76 -2.47 -27.95
N ILE A 132 -1.28 -1.38 -28.58
CA ILE A 132 -1.10 -0.07 -27.93
C ILE A 132 -1.69 1.00 -28.84
N GLU A 133 -2.68 1.74 -28.33
CA GLU A 133 -3.27 2.90 -29.01
C GLU A 133 -2.49 4.17 -28.67
N VAL A 134 -2.15 4.95 -29.70
CA VAL A 134 -1.40 6.21 -29.55
C VAL A 134 -2.02 7.29 -30.43
N ALA A 135 -1.74 8.55 -30.09
CA ALA A 135 -2.06 9.66 -30.97
C ALA A 135 -1.21 9.59 -32.27
N PRO A 136 -1.60 10.26 -33.36
CA PRO A 136 -0.78 10.32 -34.55
C PRO A 136 0.57 11.00 -34.25
N GLY A 137 1.68 10.39 -34.66
CA GLY A 137 3.02 10.89 -34.34
C GLY A 137 4.15 9.92 -34.66
N THR A 138 5.37 10.31 -34.31
CA THR A 138 6.58 9.48 -34.46
C THR A 138 6.99 8.94 -33.10
N TYR A 139 7.15 7.62 -33.00
CA TYR A 139 7.41 6.90 -31.76
C TYR A 139 8.67 6.04 -31.86
N ALA A 140 9.45 6.00 -30.78
CA ALA A 140 10.55 5.07 -30.61
C ALA A 140 10.11 3.94 -29.67
N ILE A 141 9.92 2.75 -30.24
CA ILE A 141 9.40 1.58 -29.52
C ILE A 141 10.58 0.68 -29.18
N THR A 142 10.80 0.43 -27.89
CA THR A 142 11.92 -0.38 -27.40
C THR A 142 11.41 -1.63 -26.69
N ALA A 143 11.88 -2.79 -27.13
CA ALA A 143 11.55 -4.09 -26.55
C ALA A 143 12.83 -4.75 -25.99
N GLY A 144 12.74 -5.41 -24.83
CA GLY A 144 13.88 -6.08 -24.21
C GLY A 144 13.46 -7.11 -23.15
N ALA A 145 14.24 -8.18 -23.02
CA ALA A 145 14.09 -9.23 -22.00
C ALA A 145 15.29 -9.23 -21.02
N GLN A 146 15.20 -9.94 -19.89
CA GLN A 146 16.24 -9.90 -18.84
C GLN A 146 17.64 -10.36 -19.31
N ASP A 147 17.73 -11.11 -20.42
CA ASP A 147 18.98 -11.70 -20.92
C ASP A 147 19.33 -11.36 -22.38
N THR A 148 18.62 -10.43 -23.03
CA THR A 148 18.86 -10.09 -24.45
C THR A 148 19.00 -8.60 -24.72
N GLU A 149 19.68 -8.27 -25.82
CA GLU A 149 19.92 -6.88 -26.22
C GLU A 149 18.60 -6.20 -26.58
N LYS A 150 18.41 -4.97 -26.09
CA LYS A 150 17.21 -4.19 -26.37
C LYS A 150 17.13 -3.83 -27.84
N GLN A 151 15.97 -4.07 -28.45
CA GLN A 151 15.70 -3.66 -29.82
C GLN A 151 14.82 -2.41 -29.82
N THR A 152 15.30 -1.33 -30.46
CA THR A 152 14.52 -0.09 -30.64
C THR A 152 14.18 0.11 -32.12
N ARG A 153 12.92 0.40 -32.41
CA ARG A 153 12.44 0.77 -33.76
C ARG A 153 11.70 2.10 -33.73
N LEU A 154 11.98 2.93 -34.71
CA LEU A 154 11.30 4.22 -34.90
C LEU A 154 10.19 4.04 -35.93
N VAL A 155 8.97 4.42 -35.56
CA VAL A 155 7.77 4.21 -36.36
C VAL A 155 6.95 5.49 -36.39
N GLN A 156 6.42 5.84 -37.56
CA GLN A 156 5.48 6.93 -37.74
C GLN A 156 4.08 6.33 -37.89
N ILE A 157 3.12 6.85 -37.12
CA ILE A 157 1.74 6.34 -37.07
C ILE A 157 0.80 7.50 -37.43
N GLY A 158 0.04 7.35 -38.51
CA GLY A 158 -1.01 8.27 -38.93
C GLY A 158 -2.34 8.06 -38.20
N ALA A 159 -3.31 8.95 -38.45
CA ALA A 159 -4.64 8.84 -37.83
C ALA A 159 -5.41 7.63 -38.40
N GLY A 160 -5.83 6.72 -37.52
CA GLY A 160 -6.52 5.47 -37.90
C GLY A 160 -5.61 4.40 -38.50
N GLU A 161 -4.29 4.62 -38.48
CA GLU A 161 -3.29 3.66 -38.96
C GLU A 161 -2.86 2.72 -37.81
N SER A 162 -2.64 1.45 -38.16
CA SER A 162 -2.13 0.43 -37.24
C SER A 162 -0.88 -0.21 -37.82
N VAL A 163 0.18 -0.33 -37.00
CA VAL A 163 1.47 -0.92 -37.40
C VAL A 163 1.76 -2.13 -36.52
N ASN A 164 1.94 -3.29 -37.15
CA ASN A 164 2.32 -4.52 -36.45
C ASN A 164 3.85 -4.62 -36.39
N LEU A 165 4.39 -4.78 -35.18
CA LEU A 165 5.83 -4.88 -34.94
C LEU A 165 6.17 -6.18 -34.25
N THR A 166 7.11 -6.91 -34.82
CA THR A 166 7.66 -8.14 -34.23
C THR A 166 9.10 -7.89 -33.80
N PHE A 167 9.36 -8.09 -32.51
CA PHE A 167 10.69 -8.02 -31.90
C PHE A 167 11.16 -9.44 -31.57
N THR A 168 12.34 -9.82 -32.07
CA THR A 168 12.97 -11.09 -31.73
C THR A 168 13.86 -10.86 -30.53
N LEU A 169 13.26 -11.00 -29.35
CA LEU A 169 13.94 -10.81 -28.07
C LEU A 169 14.58 -12.09 -27.59
#